data_AF-A0A5E4JUK8-F1
#
_entry.id   AF-A0A5E4JUK8-F1
#
_cell.length_a   1.000
_cell.length_b   1.000
_cell.length_c   1.000
_cell.angle_alpha   90.00
_cell.angle_beta   90.00
_cell.angle_gamma   90.00
#
_symmetry.space_group_name_H-M   'P 1'
#
loop_
_entity.id
_entity.type
_entity.pdbx_description
1 polymer ?
#
loop_
_entity_poly.entity_id
_entity_poly.type
_entity_poly.pdbx_seq_one_letter_code
_entity_poly.pdbx_strand_id
1 'polypeptide(L)'
;MDSVIYGFFIAAFFALSIDSLLQIFRVSSRESSEDVSLIGCGVRLIAGVFFLIYFYALEDIWMMLAQTLFIFVFLVYFTVVAAYREKNRHFRKASNRSLNYY
;
A
#
# COMPACT_ATOMS: atom_id res chain seq x y z
N MET A 1 -4.35 22.21 -18.29
CA MET A 1 -3.62 20.95 -18.58
C MET A 1 -4.30 20.31 -19.78
N ASP A 2 -3.56 19.82 -20.77
CA ASP A 2 -4.18 19.20 -21.96
C ASP A 2 -5.02 17.99 -21.53
N SER A 3 -6.23 17.87 -22.09
CA SER A 3 -7.18 16.81 -21.77
C SER A 3 -6.60 15.40 -21.94
N VAL A 4 -5.66 15.25 -22.88
CA VAL A 4 -4.91 14.01 -23.12
C VAL A 4 -3.99 13.68 -21.95
N ILE A 5 -3.22 14.66 -21.46
CA ILE A 5 -2.30 14.49 -20.32
C ILE A 5 -3.09 14.12 -19.07
N TYR A 6 -4.22 14.79 -18.87
CA TYR A 6 -5.12 14.52 -17.76
C TYR A 6 -5.67 13.09 -17.77
N GLY A 7 -6.06 12.57 -18.94
CA GLY A 7 -6.47 11.17 -19.10
C GLY A 7 -5.37 10.17 -18.72
N PHE A 8 -4.11 10.46 -19.09
CA PHE A 8 -2.97 9.61 -18.69
C PHE A 8 -2.76 9.57 -17.18
N PHE A 9 -2.93 10.69 -16.48
CA PHE A 9 -2.83 10.71 -15.01
C PHE A 9 -3.90 9.85 -14.34
N ILE A 10 -5.16 9.94 -14.78
CA ILE A 10 -6.23 9.08 -14.26
C ILE A 10 -5.92 7.61 -14.50
N ALA A 11 -5.47 7.26 -15.70
CA ALA A 11 -5.09 5.89 -16.03
C ALA A 11 -3.94 5.38 -15.15
N ALA A 12 -2.95 6.24 -14.86
CA ALA A 12 -1.85 5.93 -13.96
C ALA A 12 -2.32 5.64 -12.53
N PHE A 13 -3.25 6.43 -11.97
CA PHE A 13 -3.81 6.17 -10.64
C PHE A 13 -4.59 4.84 -10.59
N PHE A 14 -5.32 4.51 -11.66
CA PHE A 14 -5.98 3.21 -11.78
C PHE A 14 -4.97 2.05 -11.82
N ALA A 15 -3.94 2.16 -12.66
CA ALA A 15 -2.90 1.15 -12.77
C ALA A 15 -2.18 0.91 -11.43
N LEU A 16 -1.85 1.98 -10.69
CA LEU A 16 -1.22 1.91 -9.37
C LEU A 16 -2.15 1.26 -8.32
N SER A 17 -3.45 1.50 -8.42
CA SER A 17 -4.45 0.87 -7.55
C SER A 17 -4.55 -0.63 -7.83
N ILE A 18 -4.57 -1.04 -9.10
CA ILE A 18 -4.57 -2.45 -9.50
C ILE A 18 -3.29 -3.16 -9.06
N ASP A 19 -2.12 -2.54 -9.26
CA ASP A 19 -0.83 -3.07 -8.78
C ASP A 19 -0.86 -3.31 -7.26
N SER A 20 -1.40 -2.36 -6.50
CA SER A 20 -1.54 -2.50 -5.04
C SER A 20 -2.47 -3.66 -4.67
N LEU A 21 -3.59 -3.85 -5.38
CA LEU A 21 -4.47 -5.01 -5.18
C LEU A 21 -3.75 -6.33 -5.49
N LEU A 22 -2.98 -6.40 -6.58
CA LEU A 22 -2.20 -7.59 -6.92
C LEU A 22 -1.14 -7.90 -5.85
N GLN A 23 -0.53 -6.88 -5.27
CA GLN A 23 0.39 -7.05 -4.14
C GLN A 23 -0.33 -7.59 -2.89
N ILE A 24 -1.56 -7.12 -2.59
CA ILE A 24 -2.40 -7.70 -1.53
C ILE A 24 -2.65 -9.18 -1.78
N PHE A 25 -3.10 -9.55 -2.99
CA PHE A 25 -3.37 -10.94 -3.36
C PHE A 25 -2.12 -11.81 -3.22
N ARG A 26 -0.96 -11.30 -3.64
CA ARG A 26 0.31 -12.01 -3.52
C ARG A 26 0.73 -12.24 -2.07
N VAL A 27 0.61 -11.22 -1.21
CA VAL A 27 0.92 -11.33 0.23
C VAL A 27 -0.03 -12.32 0.91
N SER A 28 -1.33 -12.24 0.59
CA SER A 28 -2.35 -13.15 1.13
C SER A 28 -2.10 -14.59 0.67
N SER A 29 -1.83 -14.82 -0.61
CA SER A 29 -1.57 -16.14 -1.18
C SER A 29 -0.28 -16.78 -0.65
N ARG A 30 0.73 -15.99 -0.30
CA ARG A 30 1.99 -16.48 0.29
C ARG A 30 1.92 -16.62 1.81
N GLU A 31 0.84 -16.16 2.44
CA GLU A 31 0.69 -15.97 3.88
C GLU A 31 1.90 -15.28 4.56
N SER A 32 2.67 -14.49 3.80
CA SER A 32 3.90 -13.89 4.29
C SER A 32 4.12 -12.54 3.64
N SER A 33 4.54 -11.59 4.48
CA SER A 33 4.95 -10.24 4.07
C SER A 33 6.43 -9.98 4.33
N GLU A 34 7.26 -11.03 4.49
CA GLU A 34 8.71 -10.86 4.75
C GLU A 34 9.44 -10.18 3.58
N ASP A 35 8.99 -10.39 2.34
CA ASP A 35 9.53 -9.74 1.14
C ASP A 35 9.10 -8.26 1.01
N VAL A 36 8.17 -7.79 1.84
CA VAL A 36 7.58 -6.46 1.73
C VAL A 36 8.18 -5.48 2.74
N SER A 37 8.77 -4.40 2.23
CA SER A 37 9.31 -3.33 3.06
C SER A 37 8.21 -2.43 3.62
N LEU A 38 7.93 -2.53 4.93
CA LEU A 38 7.05 -1.61 5.64
C LEU A 38 7.48 -0.14 5.52
N ILE A 39 8.80 0.12 5.46
CA ILE A 39 9.33 1.47 5.26
C ILE A 39 8.94 1.97 3.87
N GLY A 40 9.08 1.13 2.84
CA GLY A 40 8.65 1.45 1.49
C GLY A 40 7.15 1.76 1.40
N CYS A 41 6.32 1.01 2.13
CA CYS A 41 4.89 1.32 2.21
C CYS A 41 4.61 2.63 2.96
N GLY A 42 5.33 2.92 4.04
CA GLY A 42 5.22 4.18 4.77
C GLY A 42 5.55 5.39 3.88
N VAL A 43 6.64 5.32 3.10
CA VAL A 43 7.00 6.39 2.15
C VAL A 43 5.91 6.62 1.12
N ARG A 44 5.28 5.54 0.60
CA ARG A 44 4.16 5.65 -0.36
C ARG A 44 2.93 6.33 0.25
N LEU A 45 2.61 6.06 1.53
CA LEU A 45 1.53 6.76 2.23
C LEU A 45 1.82 8.25 2.39
N ILE A 46 3.04 8.61 2.81
CA ILE A 46 3.46 10.00 2.97
C ILE A 46 3.41 10.74 1.62
N ALA A 47 3.94 10.13 0.56
CA ALA A 47 3.85 10.67 -0.79
C ALA A 47 2.38 10.85 -1.22
N GLY A 48 1.53 9.89 -0.85
CA GLY A 48 0.11 9.95 -1.13
C GLY A 48 -0.57 11.18 -0.53
N VAL A 49 -0.25 11.50 0.73
CA VAL A 49 -0.74 12.71 1.42
C VAL A 49 -0.23 13.98 0.74
N PHE A 50 1.05 14.03 0.36
CA PHE A 50 1.59 15.20 -0.37
C PHE A 50 0.87 15.45 -1.70
N PHE A 51 0.60 14.39 -2.48
CA PHE A 51 -0.18 14.52 -3.71
C PHE A 51 -1.62 14.98 -3.45
N LEU A 52 -2.24 14.53 -2.37
CA LEU A 52 -3.58 14.98 -1.99
C LEU A 52 -3.60 16.48 -1.67
N ILE A 53 -2.62 16.97 -0.91
CA ILE A 53 -2.45 18.41 -0.61
C ILE A 53 -2.19 19.20 -1.89
N TYR A 54 -1.36 18.66 -2.79
CA TYR A 54 -1.08 19.29 -4.07
C TYR A 54 -2.33 19.42 -4.94
N PHE A 55 -3.14 18.36 -5.08
CA PHE A 55 -4.38 18.42 -5.85
C PHE A 55 -5.45 19.30 -5.20
N TYR A 56 -5.48 19.37 -3.87
CA TYR A 56 -6.31 20.32 -3.15
C TYR A 56 -5.92 21.77 -3.48
N ALA A 57 -4.62 22.10 -3.50
CA ALA A 57 -4.13 23.42 -3.87
C ALA A 57 -4.42 23.79 -5.34
N LEU A 58 -4.59 22.79 -6.21
CA LEU A 58 -4.99 22.96 -7.60
C LEU A 58 -6.51 22.99 -7.81
N GLU A 59 -7.31 22.81 -6.75
CA GLU A 59 -8.77 22.66 -6.80
C GLU A 59 -9.24 21.55 -7.77
N ASP A 60 -8.40 20.53 -7.98
CA ASP A 60 -8.67 19.44 -8.92
C ASP A 60 -9.41 18.29 -8.22
N ILE A 61 -10.74 18.44 -8.15
CA ILE A 61 -11.64 17.51 -7.44
C ILE A 61 -11.49 16.07 -7.93
N TRP A 62 -11.32 15.88 -9.24
CA TRP A 62 -11.23 14.55 -9.84
C TRP A 62 -9.90 13.87 -9.50
N MET A 63 -8.78 14.59 -9.56
CA MET A 63 -7.49 14.05 -9.13
C MET A 63 -7.47 13.79 -7.63
N MET A 64 -8.10 14.66 -6.83
CA MET A 64 -8.30 14.40 -5.40
C MET A 64 -9.08 13.10 -5.15
N LEU A 65 -10.16 12.84 -5.89
CA LEU A 65 -10.95 11.61 -5.77
C LEU A 65 -10.12 10.37 -6.13
N ALA A 66 -9.41 10.41 -7.28
CA ALA A 66 -8.55 9.32 -7.70
C ALA A 66 -7.44 9.03 -6.68
N GLN A 67 -6.82 10.09 -6.16
CA GLN A 67 -5.77 10.00 -5.15
C GLN A 67 -6.30 9.47 -3.81
N THR A 68 -7.48 9.91 -3.39
CA THR A 68 -8.14 9.41 -2.17
C THR A 68 -8.44 7.93 -2.26
N LEU A 69 -8.97 7.47 -3.41
CA LEU A 69 -9.23 6.06 -3.66
C LEU A 69 -7.93 5.23 -3.62
N PHE A 70 -6.87 5.73 -4.26
CA PHE A 70 -5.56 5.09 -4.22
C PHE A 70 -5.02 4.96 -2.79
N ILE A 71 -5.06 6.03 -2.00
CA ILE A 71 -4.63 6.01 -0.58
C ILE A 71 -5.45 4.99 0.21
N PHE A 72 -6.76 4.92 -0.01
CA PHE A 72 -7.62 3.95 0.67
C PHE A 72 -7.23 2.50 0.34
N VAL A 73 -7.06 2.17 -0.95
CA VAL A 73 -6.58 0.84 -1.37
C VAL A 73 -5.21 0.53 -0.78
N PHE A 74 -4.32 1.53 -0.75
CA PHE A 74 -2.98 1.37 -0.22
C PHE A 74 -2.96 1.21 1.31
N LEU A 75 -3.90 1.81 2.03
CA LEU A 75 -4.09 1.59 3.46
C LEU A 75 -4.53 0.16 3.75
N VAL A 76 -5.45 -0.40 2.95
CA VAL A 76 -5.83 -1.82 3.05
C VAL A 76 -4.62 -2.72 2.78
N TYR A 77 -3.79 -2.37 1.79
CA TYR A 77 -2.54 -3.09 1.55
C TYR A 77 -1.60 -3.04 2.75
N PHE A 78 -1.40 -1.84 3.31
CA PHE A 78 -0.52 -1.64 4.46
C PHE A 78 -0.98 -2.45 5.67
N THR A 79 -2.27 -2.46 5.98
CA THR A 79 -2.82 -3.22 7.11
C THR A 79 -2.67 -4.73 6.91
N VAL A 80 -2.93 -5.24 5.70
CA VAL A 80 -2.70 -6.66 5.37
C VAL A 80 -1.22 -7.03 5.57
N VAL A 81 -0.30 -6.23 5.03
CA VAL A 81 1.15 -6.46 5.17
C VAL A 81 1.58 -6.45 6.64
N ALA A 82 1.07 -5.50 7.43
CA ALA A 82 1.36 -5.39 8.85
C ALA A 82 0.84 -6.61 9.64
N ALA A 83 -0.40 -7.03 9.39
CA ALA A 83 -1.03 -8.16 10.06
C ALA A 83 -0.27 -9.48 9.82
N TYR A 84 0.11 -9.76 8.58
CA TYR A 84 0.92 -10.96 8.27
C TYR A 84 2.32 -10.90 8.89
N ARG A 85 2.91 -9.70 9.01
CA ARG A 85 4.23 -9.54 9.64
C ARG A 85 4.18 -9.81 11.13
N GLU A 86 3.11 -9.38 11.79
CA GLU A 86 2.87 -9.66 13.21
C GLU A 86 2.62 -11.16 13.45
N LYS A 87 1.76 -11.79 12.63
CA LYS A 87 1.53 -13.25 12.63
C LYS A 87 2.86 -14.01 12.56
N ASN A 88 3.73 -13.67 11.61
CA ASN A 88 5.03 -14.33 11.43
C ASN A 88 5.99 -14.10 12.61
N ARG A 89 5.99 -12.91 13.23
CA ARG A 89 6.78 -12.64 14.43
C ARG A 89 6.34 -13.51 15.61
N HIS A 90 5.04 -13.73 15.79
CA HIS A 90 4.51 -14.61 16.84
C HIS A 90 4.95 -16.07 16.63
N PHE A 91 4.82 -16.59 15.40
CA PHE A 91 5.28 -17.94 15.08
C PHE A 91 6.79 -18.12 15.30
N ARG A 92 7.63 -17.16 14.87
CA ARG A 92 9.09 -17.21 15.10
C ARG A 92 9.45 -17.17 16.58
N LYS A 93 8.77 -16.34 17.39
CA LYS A 93 8.97 -16.29 18.85
C LYS A 93 8.56 -17.59 19.54
N ALA A 94 7.49 -18.25 19.09
CA ALA A 94 7.04 -19.53 19.64
C ALA A 94 8.03 -20.66 19.32
N SER A 95 8.48 -20.75 18.07
CA SER A 95 9.47 -21.74 17.62
C SER A 95 10.84 -21.59 18.30
N ASN A 96 11.36 -20.37 18.45
CA ASN A 96 12.61 -20.15 19.20
C ASN A 96 12.49 -20.54 20.68
N ARG A 97 11.29 -20.44 21.27
CA ARG A 97 11.07 -20.88 22.65
C ARG A 97 11.17 -22.40 22.77
N SER A 98 10.59 -23.16 21.83
CA SER A 98 10.67 -24.63 21.87
C SER A 98 12.08 -25.18 21.66
N LEU A 99 12.93 -24.49 20.90
CA LEU A 99 14.34 -24.87 20.70
C LEU A 99 15.22 -24.68 21.95
N ASN A 100 14.86 -23.78 22.87
CA ASN A 100 15.61 -23.59 24.13
C ASN A 100 15.30 -24.64 25.21
N TYR A 101 14.35 -25.55 24.97
CA TYR A 101 13.99 -26.64 25.90
C TYR A 101 14.61 -27.99 25.52
N TYR A 102 15.45 -28.03 24.49
CA TYR A 102 16.25 -29.18 24.08
C TYR A 102 17.74 -28.82 24.17
#